data_AF-A0A6G3MKK2-F1
#
_entry.id   AF-A0A6G3MKK2-F1
#
_cell.length_a   1.000
_cell.length_b   1.000
_cell.length_c   1.000
_cell.angle_alpha   90.00
_cell.angle_beta   90.00
_cell.angle_gamma   90.00
#
_symmetry.space_group_name_H-M   'P 1'
#
loop_
_entity.id
_entity.type
_entity.pdbx_description
1 polymer ?
#
loop_
_entity_poly.entity_id
_entity_poly.type
_entity_poly.pdbx_seq_one_letter_code
_entity_poly.pdbx_strand_id
1 'polypeptide(L)'
;MKDLTSAVKLFLRALHEPLLTKHNRKLFLAAALTSDSTLLKKHVRDLPIANRDTLCFMMLHLQRLAVNERETKMNLQNFATSFGDTFYGSDETIEISDVNNFALVNLQLLSLETSFYEETLQLTIDKLLFGRETISSSDLTIKRDAINKNL
;
A
#
# COMPACT_ATOMS: atom_id res chain seq x y z
N MET A 1 -2.90 28.88 2.46
CA MET A 1 -3.65 27.67 2.82
C MET A 1 -3.45 26.67 1.67
N LYS A 2 -2.60 25.66 1.87
CA LYS A 2 -2.29 24.57 0.92
C LYS A 2 -2.66 23.26 1.66
N ASP A 3 -3.92 23.08 2.00
CA ASP A 3 -4.21 22.45 3.30
C ASP A 3 -4.40 20.95 3.26
N LEU A 4 -5.00 20.38 2.21
CA LEU A 4 -5.27 18.94 2.21
C LEU A 4 -4.02 18.11 1.88
N THR A 5 -3.30 18.43 0.79
CA THR A 5 -2.09 17.67 0.42
C THR A 5 -1.00 17.79 1.49
N SER A 6 -0.84 18.99 2.07
CA SER A 6 0.13 19.19 3.15
C SER A 6 -0.29 18.46 4.42
N ALA A 7 -1.58 18.46 4.78
CA ALA A 7 -2.09 17.69 5.91
C ALA A 7 -1.90 16.18 5.72
N VAL A 8 -2.16 15.64 4.53
CA VAL A 8 -1.91 14.23 4.23
C VAL A 8 -0.44 13.88 4.36
N LYS A 9 0.46 14.72 3.82
CA LYS A 9 1.92 14.51 3.98
C LYS A 9 2.36 14.57 5.44
N LEU A 10 1.83 15.52 6.21
CA LEU A 10 2.11 15.63 7.64
C LEU A 10 1.60 14.41 8.41
N PHE A 11 0.39 13.95 8.12
CA PHE A 11 -0.19 12.75 8.73
C PHE A 11 0.68 11.52 8.48
N LEU A 12 1.07 11.27 7.22
CA LEU A 12 1.90 10.12 6.87
C LEU A 12 3.30 10.17 7.52
N ARG A 13 3.88 11.36 7.66
CA ARG A 13 5.16 11.56 8.37
C ARG A 13 5.05 11.37 9.88
N ALA A 14 3.87 11.63 10.45
CA ALA A 14 3.61 11.52 11.88
C ALA A 14 3.26 10.10 12.35
N LEU A 15 3.18 9.13 11.43
CA LEU A 15 2.97 7.72 11.79
C LEU A 15 4.16 7.21 12.62
N HIS A 16 3.87 6.46 13.68
CA HIS A 16 4.89 5.83 14.53
C HIS A 16 5.81 4.90 13.72
N GLU A 17 5.24 4.20 12.75
CA GLU A 17 5.98 3.47 11.74
C GLU A 17 5.68 4.07 10.36
N PRO A 18 6.70 4.33 9.51
CA PRO A 18 6.49 4.90 8.19
C PRO A 18 5.63 3.99 7.31
N LEU A 19 4.96 4.59 6.32
CA LEU A 19 4.05 3.87 5.42
C LEU A 19 4.72 2.68 4.72
N LEU A 20 5.96 2.83 4.24
CA LEU A 20 6.72 1.75 3.60
C LEU A 20 7.40 0.81 4.59
N THR A 21 7.16 0.96 5.90
CA THR A 21 7.82 0.26 7.02
C THR A 21 9.35 0.46 7.05
N LYS A 22 9.96 0.35 8.23
CA LYS A 22 11.43 0.45 8.33
C LYS A 22 12.11 -0.74 7.66
N HIS A 23 11.52 -1.93 7.80
CA HIS A 23 12.07 -3.19 7.31
C HIS A 23 12.08 -3.27 5.77
N ASN A 24 10.99 -2.87 5.10
CA ASN A 24 10.89 -3.00 3.65
C ASN A 24 11.63 -1.87 2.88
N ARG A 25 12.03 -0.78 3.54
CA ARG A 25 12.70 0.38 2.91
C ARG A 25 13.85 -0.02 1.97
N LYS A 26 14.79 -0.85 2.45
CA LYS A 26 15.95 -1.27 1.66
C LYS A 26 15.56 -2.17 0.48
N LEU A 27 14.47 -2.92 0.60
CA LEU A 27 13.94 -3.77 -0.47
C LEU A 27 13.35 -2.92 -1.60
N PHE A 28 12.57 -1.89 -1.26
CA PHE A 28 12.05 -0.93 -2.24
C PHE A 28 13.17 -0.16 -2.96
N LEU A 29 14.19 0.29 -2.22
CA LEU A 29 15.36 0.95 -2.80
C LEU A 29 16.09 0.03 -3.79
N ALA A 30 16.40 -1.20 -3.39
CA ALA A 30 17.08 -2.16 -4.25
C ALA A 30 16.28 -2.44 -5.54
N ALA A 31 14.96 -2.69 -5.42
CA ALA A 31 14.10 -2.95 -6.57
C ALA A 31 13.98 -1.73 -7.51
N ALA A 32 13.93 -0.51 -6.96
CA ALA A 32 13.87 0.71 -7.77
C ALA A 32 15.20 0.99 -8.50
N LEU A 33 16.34 0.76 -7.85
CA LEU A 33 17.67 0.94 -8.46
C LEU A 33 17.90 -0.04 -9.62
N THR A 34 17.32 -1.23 -9.56
CA THR A 34 17.36 -2.20 -10.67
C THR A 34 16.21 -2.03 -11.66
N SER A 35 15.31 -1.06 -11.45
CA SER A 35 14.08 -0.87 -12.24
C SER A 35 13.24 -2.15 -12.37
N ASP A 36 13.24 -2.98 -11.32
CA ASP A 36 12.50 -4.25 -11.31
C ASP A 36 11.07 -4.03 -10.79
N SER A 37 10.15 -3.82 -11.73
CA SER A 37 8.73 -3.63 -11.43
C SER A 37 8.08 -4.86 -10.80
N THR A 38 8.62 -6.07 -11.04
CA THR A 38 8.08 -7.31 -10.47
C THR A 38 8.41 -7.40 -8.99
N LEU A 39 9.66 -7.09 -8.62
CA LEU A 39 10.06 -6.98 -7.22
C LEU A 39 9.34 -5.84 -6.49
N LEU A 40 9.17 -4.68 -7.12
CA LEU A 40 8.38 -3.59 -6.55
C LEU A 40 6.94 -4.03 -6.24
N LYS A 41 6.25 -4.63 -7.21
CA LYS A 41 4.88 -5.16 -7.02
C LYS A 41 4.83 -6.21 -5.90
N LYS A 42 5.85 -7.07 -5.79
CA LYS A 42 5.96 -8.05 -4.70
C LYS A 42 6.08 -7.35 -3.34
N HIS A 43 7.00 -6.40 -3.20
CA HIS A 43 7.22 -5.69 -1.95
C HIS A 43 6.00 -4.87 -1.51
N VAL A 44 5.24 -4.29 -2.45
CA VAL A 44 3.93 -3.69 -2.13
C VAL A 44 2.98 -4.72 -1.54
N ARG A 45 2.86 -5.91 -2.14
CA ARG A 45 1.97 -6.99 -1.65
C ARG A 45 2.37 -7.52 -0.27
N ASP A 46 3.66 -7.52 0.03
CA ASP A 46 4.24 -8.02 1.29
C ASP A 46 4.10 -7.02 2.46
N LEU A 47 3.71 -5.76 2.21
CA LEU A 47 3.43 -4.79 3.26
C LEU A 47 2.25 -5.25 4.15
N PRO A 48 2.25 -4.87 5.45
CA PRO A 48 1.06 -5.03 6.29
C PRO A 48 -0.18 -4.42 5.62
N ILE A 49 -1.34 -5.06 5.79
CA ILE A 49 -2.57 -4.72 5.03
C ILE A 49 -2.89 -3.22 5.08
N ALA A 50 -2.84 -2.60 6.26
CA ALA A 50 -3.11 -1.17 6.41
C ALA A 50 -2.13 -0.29 5.63
N ASN A 51 -0.83 -0.61 5.68
CA ASN A 51 0.23 0.09 4.97
C ASN A 51 0.08 -0.07 3.46
N ARG A 52 -0.13 -1.33 3.01
CA ARG A 52 -0.33 -1.65 1.60
C ARG A 52 -1.51 -0.90 1.03
N ASP A 53 -2.67 -1.02 1.64
CA ASP A 53 -3.91 -0.46 1.08
C ASP A 53 -3.87 1.07 1.10
N THR A 54 -3.29 1.67 2.15
CA THR A 54 -3.03 3.11 2.19
C THR A 54 -2.08 3.53 1.07
N LEU A 55 -0.99 2.80 0.84
CA LEU A 55 -0.06 3.08 -0.25
C LEU A 55 -0.74 2.95 -1.62
N CYS A 56 -1.49 1.87 -1.86
CA CYS A 56 -2.22 1.65 -3.11
C CYS A 56 -3.19 2.80 -3.41
N PHE A 57 -3.97 3.21 -2.40
CA PHE A 57 -4.88 4.35 -2.53
C PHE A 57 -4.12 5.65 -2.85
N MET A 58 -2.99 5.90 -2.17
CA MET A 58 -2.16 7.07 -2.44
C MET A 58 -1.60 7.07 -3.87
N MET A 59 -1.11 5.93 -4.37
CA MET A 59 -0.58 5.83 -5.74
C MET A 59 -1.68 6.12 -6.77
N LEU A 60 -2.85 5.49 -6.63
CA LEU A 60 -4.01 5.74 -7.49
C LEU A 60 -4.44 7.22 -7.46
N HIS A 61 -4.51 7.82 -6.27
CA HIS A 61 -4.90 9.22 -6.13
C HIS A 61 -3.93 10.17 -6.82
N LEU A 62 -2.62 9.97 -6.61
CA LEU A 62 -1.58 10.81 -7.22
C LEU A 62 -1.50 10.61 -8.74
N GLN A 63 -1.67 9.37 -9.23
CA GLN A 63 -1.75 9.09 -10.66
C GLN A 63 -2.93 9.84 -11.31
N ARG A 64 -4.11 9.82 -10.69
CA ARG A 64 -5.29 10.55 -11.17
C ARG A 64 -5.06 12.07 -11.22
N LEU A 65 -4.38 12.64 -10.22
CA LEU A 65 -4.03 14.06 -10.24
C LEU A 65 -3.02 14.41 -11.34
N ALA A 66 -2.09 13.50 -11.64
CA ALA A 66 -1.11 13.69 -12.69
C ALA A 66 -1.72 13.62 -14.10
N VAL A 67 -2.78 12.83 -14.31
CA VAL A 67 -3.52 12.83 -15.59
C VAL A 67 -4.11 14.21 -15.89
N ASN A 68 -4.51 14.96 -14.86
CA ASN A 68 -5.04 16.32 -14.99
C ASN A 68 -3.95 17.41 -14.91
N GLU A 69 -2.75 17.13 -15.43
CA GLU A 69 -1.57 18.02 -15.34
C GLU A 69 -1.84 19.46 -15.82
N ARG A 70 -2.71 19.66 -16.81
CA ARG A 70 -3.07 21.01 -17.29
C ARG A 70 -3.67 21.91 -16.20
N GLU A 71 -4.40 21.32 -15.26
CA GLU A 71 -5.04 22.03 -14.15
C GLU A 71 -4.18 21.97 -12.88
N THR A 72 -3.62 20.79 -12.57
CA THR A 72 -2.84 20.57 -11.35
C THR A 72 -1.42 21.14 -11.44
N LYS A 73 -0.90 21.33 -12.66
CA LYS A 73 0.49 21.70 -12.97
C LYS A 73 1.51 20.75 -12.32
N MET A 74 1.11 19.51 -12.06
CA MET A 74 1.88 18.48 -11.37
C MET A 74 1.86 17.19 -12.19
N ASN A 75 3.03 16.75 -12.63
CA ASN A 75 3.23 15.41 -13.20
C ASN A 75 3.75 14.42 -12.14
N LEU A 76 3.90 13.15 -12.54
CA LEU A 76 4.40 12.09 -11.67
C LEU A 76 5.78 12.41 -11.08
N GLN A 77 6.67 13.04 -11.84
CA GLN A 77 8.00 13.45 -11.36
C GLN A 77 7.88 14.48 -10.23
N ASN A 78 7.03 15.49 -10.40
CA ASN A 78 6.79 16.51 -9.38
C ASN A 78 6.16 15.91 -8.12
N PHE A 79 5.25 14.95 -8.25
CA PHE A 79 4.71 14.22 -7.10
C PHE A 79 5.77 13.38 -6.41
N ALA A 80 6.57 12.62 -7.15
CA ALA A 80 7.64 11.80 -6.60
C ALA A 80 8.62 12.62 -5.76
N THR A 81 9.03 13.78 -6.26
CA THR A 81 9.90 14.72 -5.55
C THR A 81 9.19 15.41 -4.38
N SER A 82 7.93 15.84 -4.54
CA SER A 82 7.19 16.55 -3.49
C SER A 82 6.81 15.66 -2.30
N PHE A 83 6.63 14.37 -2.55
CA PHE A 83 6.42 13.38 -1.51
C PHE A 83 7.75 12.91 -0.91
N GLY A 84 8.89 12.99 -1.61
CA GLY A 84 10.22 12.85 -1.04
C GLY A 84 10.34 11.72 0.00
N ASP A 85 10.58 12.09 1.26
CA ASP A 85 10.72 11.24 2.44
C ASP A 85 9.38 10.82 3.11
N THR A 86 8.25 11.34 2.65
CA THR A 86 6.92 11.23 3.31
C THR A 86 6.53 9.78 3.59
N PHE A 87 6.81 8.84 2.69
CA PHE A 87 6.46 7.43 2.86
C PHE A 87 7.48 6.62 3.67
N TYR A 88 8.66 7.18 3.93
CA TYR A 88 9.82 6.53 4.56
C TYR A 88 10.02 6.96 6.02
N GLY A 89 9.39 8.06 6.41
CA GLY A 89 9.52 8.69 7.71
C GLY A 89 10.89 9.35 7.89
N SER A 90 11.13 9.86 9.09
CA SER A 90 12.44 10.36 9.52
C SER A 90 13.00 9.46 10.61
N ASP A 91 14.19 8.92 10.39
CA ASP A 91 14.88 8.05 11.34
C ASP A 91 16.39 8.25 11.18
N GLU A 92 17.13 8.31 12.29
CA GLU A 92 18.59 8.46 12.33
C GLU A 92 19.33 7.31 11.62
N THR A 93 18.68 6.16 11.45
CA THR A 93 19.21 5.01 10.72
C THR A 93 19.16 5.16 9.19
N ILE A 94 18.53 6.21 8.65
CA ILE A 94 18.47 6.45 7.21
C ILE A 94 19.80 7.04 6.73
N GLU A 95 20.46 6.33 5.83
CA GLU A 95 21.67 6.83 5.18
C GLU A 95 21.33 7.96 4.20
N ILE A 96 22.18 8.98 4.10
CA ILE A 96 21.97 10.12 3.18
C ILE A 96 21.86 9.64 1.72
N SER A 97 22.61 8.61 1.36
CA SER A 97 22.53 7.91 0.06
C SER A 97 21.12 7.38 -0.23
N ASP A 98 20.42 6.84 0.77
CA ASP A 98 19.05 6.33 0.63
C ASP A 98 18.06 7.48 0.39
N VAL A 99 18.21 8.59 1.12
CA VAL A 99 17.35 9.78 0.97
C VAL A 99 17.37 10.31 -0.47
N ASN A 100 18.55 10.31 -1.09
CA ASN A 100 18.72 10.76 -2.47
C ASN A 100 17.95 9.88 -3.49
N ASN A 101 17.61 8.64 -3.11
CA ASN A 101 16.93 7.67 -3.97
C ASN A 101 15.42 7.53 -3.68
N PHE A 102 14.88 8.16 -2.62
CA PHE A 102 13.45 8.06 -2.31
C PHE A 102 12.54 8.62 -3.41
N ALA A 103 12.95 9.70 -4.06
CA ALA A 103 12.20 10.23 -5.20
C ALA A 103 12.17 9.24 -6.38
N LEU A 104 13.25 8.48 -6.61
CA LEU A 104 13.30 7.43 -7.62
C LEU A 104 12.32 6.31 -7.30
N VAL A 105 12.33 5.81 -6.06
CA VAL A 105 11.39 4.77 -5.61
C VAL A 105 9.94 5.26 -5.76
N ASN A 106 9.65 6.49 -5.32
CA ASN A 106 8.32 7.09 -5.46
C ASN A 106 7.87 7.15 -6.92
N LEU A 107 8.76 7.56 -7.82
CA LEU A 107 8.48 7.62 -9.26
C LEU A 107 8.19 6.23 -9.84
N GLN A 108 8.99 5.24 -9.49
CA GLN A 108 8.81 3.86 -9.93
C GLN A 108 7.47 3.28 -9.45
N LEU A 109 7.10 3.51 -8.18
CA LEU A 109 5.77 3.17 -7.66
C LEU A 109 4.66 3.89 -8.42
N LEU A 110 4.79 5.20 -8.64
CA LEU A 110 3.84 6.00 -9.40
C LEU A 110 3.74 5.59 -10.88
N SER A 111 4.72 4.87 -11.40
CA SER A 111 4.75 4.41 -12.79
C SER A 111 4.22 2.97 -12.96
N LEU A 112 3.90 2.27 -11.87
CA LEU A 112 3.22 0.98 -11.95
C LEU A 112 1.79 1.15 -12.50
N GLU A 113 1.30 0.12 -13.20
CA GLU A 113 -0.06 0.11 -13.74
C GLU A 113 -1.13 0.32 -12.66
N THR A 114 -2.17 1.09 -12.97
CA THR A 114 -3.28 1.37 -12.05
C THR A 114 -4.03 0.09 -11.67
N SER A 115 -4.20 -0.84 -12.61
CA SER A 115 -4.85 -2.15 -12.43
C SER A 115 -4.25 -2.94 -11.27
N PHE A 116 -2.92 -2.90 -11.12
CA PHE A 116 -2.23 -3.57 -10.02
C PHE A 116 -2.72 -3.07 -8.64
N TYR A 117 -2.91 -1.77 -8.50
CA TYR A 117 -3.39 -1.18 -7.24
C TYR A 117 -4.87 -1.45 -7.01
N GLU A 118 -5.69 -1.39 -8.06
CA GLU A 118 -7.13 -1.69 -8.01
C GLU A 118 -7.37 -3.15 -7.61
N GLU A 119 -6.68 -4.09 -8.25
CA GLU A 119 -6.72 -5.52 -7.92
C GLU A 119 -6.29 -5.78 -6.47
N THR A 120 -5.20 -5.13 -6.02
CA THR A 120 -4.70 -5.29 -4.66
C THR A 120 -5.72 -4.83 -3.61
N LEU A 121 -6.40 -3.71 -3.85
CA LEU A 121 -7.45 -3.19 -2.96
C LEU A 121 -8.72 -4.07 -3.00
N GLN A 122 -9.12 -4.52 -4.19
CA GLN A 122 -10.27 -5.41 -4.35
C GLN A 122 -10.09 -6.70 -3.55
N LEU A 123 -8.88 -7.29 -3.57
CA LEU A 123 -8.56 -8.48 -2.78
C LEU A 123 -8.72 -8.25 -1.26
N THR A 124 -8.45 -7.05 -0.74
CA THR A 124 -8.74 -6.74 0.66
C THR A 124 -10.23 -6.68 0.92
N ILE A 125 -10.97 -5.95 0.08
CA ILE A 125 -12.42 -5.78 0.22
C ILE A 125 -13.09 -7.16 0.19
N ASP A 126 -12.73 -8.02 -0.76
CA ASP A 126 -13.29 -9.36 -0.88
C ASP A 126 -13.00 -10.21 0.37
N LYS A 127 -11.76 -10.14 0.90
CA LYS A 127 -11.41 -10.82 2.16
C LYS A 127 -12.19 -10.29 3.36
N LEU A 128 -12.48 -8.99 3.42
CA LEU A 128 -13.24 -8.39 4.52
C LEU A 128 -14.74 -8.71 4.42
N LEU A 129 -15.31 -8.68 3.22
CA LEU A 129 -16.73 -8.88 2.99
C LEU A 129 -17.12 -10.37 2.99
N PHE A 130 -16.27 -11.23 2.46
CA PHE A 130 -16.56 -12.66 2.27
C PHE A 130 -15.69 -13.59 3.13
N GLY A 131 -14.81 -13.05 3.98
CA GLY A 131 -13.87 -13.81 4.79
C GLY A 131 -14.32 -14.17 6.21
N ARG A 132 -15.63 -14.21 6.51
CA ARG A 132 -16.11 -15.00 7.66
C ARG A 132 -16.62 -16.35 7.18
N GLU A 133 -16.04 -17.39 7.80
CA GLU A 133 -16.32 -18.83 7.73
C GLU A 133 -15.55 -19.65 6.68
N THR A 134 -14.36 -20.11 7.06
CA THR A 134 -14.14 -21.57 7.03
C THR A 134 -14.66 -22.12 8.37
N ILE A 135 -15.97 -22.30 8.50
CA ILE A 135 -16.46 -23.34 9.41
C ILE A 135 -15.84 -24.63 8.87
N SER A 136 -14.98 -25.23 9.67
CA SER A 136 -14.49 -26.57 9.42
C SER A 136 -15.70 -27.48 9.21
N SER A 137 -15.79 -28.15 8.07
CA SER A 137 -16.84 -29.11 7.74
C SER A 137 -16.98 -30.26 8.75
N SER A 138 -16.16 -30.31 9.81
CA SER A 138 -16.29 -31.21 10.96
C SER A 138 -17.46 -30.89 11.89
N ASP A 139 -17.93 -29.64 11.94
CA ASP A 139 -18.86 -29.20 13.00
C ASP A 139 -20.34 -29.20 12.59
N LEU A 140 -20.65 -29.58 11.34
CA LEU A 140 -22.04 -29.68 10.85
C LEU A 140 -22.68 -31.07 10.99
N THR A 141 -22.03 -32.03 11.64
CA THR A 141 -22.69 -33.32 11.94
C THR A 141 -23.60 -33.16 13.16
N ILE A 142 -24.78 -32.59 12.95
CA ILE A 142 -25.91 -32.82 13.86
C ILE A 142 -26.14 -34.33 13.88
N LYS A 143 -25.76 -35.00 14.97
CA LYS A 143 -26.10 -36.40 15.24
C LYS A 143 -27.63 -36.52 15.19
N ARG A 144 -28.16 -37.14 14.13
CA ARG A 144 -29.60 -37.38 13.94
C ARG A 144 -30.16 -38.51 14.82
N ASP A 145 -29.41 -39.02 15.79
CA ASP A 145 -29.77 -40.26 16.51
C ASP A 145 -30.41 -40.08 17.91
N ALA A 146 -31.05 -38.94 18.20
CA ALA A 146 -31.67 -38.70 19.51
C ALA A 146 -33.19 -38.46 19.52
N ILE A 147 -33.91 -38.64 18.40
CA ILE A 147 -35.36 -38.31 18.35
C ILE A 147 -36.31 -39.53 18.23
N ASN A 148 -35.82 -40.75 17.96
CA ASN A 148 -36.69 -41.94 17.91
C ASN A 148 -36.47 -42.92 19.07
N LYS A 149 -36.68 -42.45 20.31
CA LYS A 149 -36.83 -43.31 21.50
C LYS A 149 -37.95 -42.85 22.44
N ASN A 150 -39.09 -42.43 21.89
CA ASN A 150 -40.35 -42.26 22.64
C ASN A 150 -41.58 -42.49 21.74
N LEU A 151 -41.63 -43.66 21.11
CA LEU A 151 -42.86 -44.32 20.66
C LEU A 151 -42.75 -45.80 21.05
#